data_AF-A0A348N366-F1
#
_entry.id   AF-A0A348N366-F1
#
_cell.length_a   1.000
_cell.length_b   1.000
_cell.length_c   1.000
_cell.angle_alpha   90.00
_cell.angle_beta   90.00
_cell.angle_gamma   90.00
#
_symmetry.space_group_name_H-M   'P 1'
#
loop_
_entity.id
_entity.type
_entity.pdbx_description
1 polymer ?
#
loop_
_entity_poly.entity_id
_entity_poly.type
_entity_poly.pdbx_seq_one_letter_code
_entity_poly.pdbx_strand_id
1 'polypeptide(L)'
;MNRREFAQMLAVASATPLFPRTAFSKHDQTDMNKMYDVPAFGNARLLHITDSHAQLKPIYFREPSVNIGIHDENGKPPHIVGKHLLNYFNIANNGPRSHAFTSLDFVTAAKQYGKVGGYAHLRTLIKQLRQNYGDNDKSLLLDGGDTWQGSATAYWTR
;
A
#
# COMPACT_ATOMS: atom_id res chain seq x y z
N MET A 1 -40.54 -21.42 -24.25
CA MET A 1 -39.30 -20.69 -24.60
C MET A 1 -38.96 -21.01 -26.04
N ASN A 2 -39.26 -20.08 -26.95
CA ASN A 2 -39.13 -20.28 -28.39
C ASN A 2 -37.67 -20.03 -28.82
N ARG A 3 -37.17 -20.70 -29.87
CA ARG A 3 -35.76 -20.57 -30.33
C ARG A 3 -35.36 -19.12 -30.62
N ARG A 4 -36.32 -18.31 -31.07
CA ARG A 4 -36.14 -16.87 -31.31
C ARG A 4 -35.96 -16.06 -30.03
N GLU A 5 -36.72 -16.36 -28.98
CA GLU A 5 -36.61 -15.68 -27.69
C GLU A 5 -35.27 -16.00 -27.03
N PHE A 6 -34.81 -17.24 -27.16
CA PHE A 6 -33.50 -17.66 -26.66
C PHE A 6 -32.35 -16.93 -27.39
N ALA A 7 -32.41 -16.84 -28.72
CA ALA A 7 -31.41 -16.12 -29.51
C ALA A 7 -31.41 -14.60 -29.20
N GLN A 8 -32.58 -14.02 -28.95
CA GLN A 8 -32.70 -12.61 -28.56
C GLN A 8 -32.12 -12.36 -27.16
N MET A 9 -32.36 -13.24 -26.20
CA MET A 9 -31.74 -13.14 -24.87
C MET A 9 -30.22 -13.31 -24.93
N LEU A 10 -29.70 -14.21 -25.77
CA LEU A 10 -28.25 -14.37 -25.99
C LEU A 10 -27.63 -13.12 -26.61
N ALA A 11 -28.31 -12.51 -27.58
CA ALA A 11 -27.87 -11.28 -28.24
C ALA A 11 -27.83 -10.09 -27.26
N VAL A 12 -28.86 -9.93 -26.43
CA VAL A 12 -28.88 -8.91 -25.36
C VAL A 12 -27.78 -9.16 -24.34
N ALA A 13 -27.56 -10.41 -23.93
CA ALA A 13 -26.49 -10.79 -23.01
C ALA A 13 -25.08 -10.53 -23.58
N SER A 14 -24.90 -10.69 -24.90
CA SER A 14 -23.64 -10.37 -25.60
C SER A 14 -23.42 -8.88 -25.83
N ALA A 15 -24.49 -8.07 -25.84
CA ALA A 15 -24.42 -6.62 -25.99
C ALA A 15 -24.25 -5.87 -24.66
N THR A 16 -24.61 -6.49 -23.54
CA THR A 16 -24.11 -6.07 -22.23
C THR A 16 -22.63 -6.41 -22.15
N PRO A 17 -21.74 -5.42 -21.99
CA PRO A 17 -20.38 -5.72 -21.59
C PRO A 17 -20.52 -6.47 -20.26
N LEU A 18 -20.06 -7.72 -20.24
CA LEU A 18 -19.68 -8.40 -19.01
C LEU A 18 -18.54 -7.59 -18.43
N PHE A 19 -18.84 -6.43 -17.85
CA PHE A 19 -17.89 -5.65 -17.10
C PHE A 19 -17.50 -6.56 -15.93
N PRO A 20 -16.25 -7.04 -15.85
CA PRO A 20 -15.79 -7.56 -14.58
C PRO A 20 -16.03 -6.45 -13.56
N ARG A 21 -16.63 -6.80 -12.42
CA ARG A 21 -16.84 -5.91 -11.25
C ARG A 21 -15.51 -5.34 -10.69
N THR A 22 -14.40 -5.47 -11.41
CA THR A 22 -13.11 -4.85 -11.15
C THR A 22 -13.06 -3.38 -11.57
N ALA A 23 -14.04 -2.88 -12.33
CA ALA A 23 -14.15 -1.46 -12.70
C ALA A 23 -14.42 -0.49 -11.53
N PHE A 24 -14.58 -0.99 -10.30
CA PHE A 24 -14.73 -0.15 -9.11
C PHE A 24 -13.39 0.28 -8.47
N SER A 25 -12.25 -0.20 -8.97
CA SER A 25 -10.98 0.47 -8.64
C SER A 25 -10.87 1.72 -9.50
N LYS A 26 -11.20 2.88 -8.90
CA LYS A 26 -10.98 4.23 -9.47
C LYS A 26 -9.49 4.58 -9.67
N HIS A 27 -8.59 3.60 -9.58
CA HIS A 27 -7.17 3.76 -9.83
C HIS A 27 -6.71 2.67 -10.78
N ASP A 28 -6.07 3.12 -11.85
CA ASP A 28 -5.42 2.26 -12.82
C ASP A 28 -4.28 1.51 -12.08
N GLN A 29 -4.24 0.18 -12.18
CA GLN A 29 -3.17 -0.61 -11.54
C GLN A 29 -1.77 -0.16 -12.03
N THR A 30 -1.71 0.46 -13.21
CA THR A 30 -0.53 1.09 -13.76
C THR A 30 0.06 2.18 -12.86
N ASP A 31 -0.76 2.98 -12.18
CA ASP A 31 -0.29 4.06 -11.29
C ASP A 31 0.26 3.53 -9.96
N MET A 32 -0.26 2.40 -9.47
CA MET A 32 0.30 1.72 -8.30
C MET A 32 1.67 1.10 -8.59
N ASN A 33 1.86 0.55 -9.79
CA ASN A 33 3.17 -0.01 -10.19
C ASN A 33 4.22 1.09 -10.39
N LYS A 34 3.83 2.23 -11.00
CA LYS A 34 4.70 3.40 -11.15
C LYS A 34 5.19 3.96 -9.82
N MET A 35 4.48 3.75 -8.71
CA MET A 35 4.90 4.22 -7.38
C MET A 35 6.27 3.67 -6.97
N TYR A 36 6.64 2.48 -7.46
CA TYR A 36 7.89 1.81 -7.13
C TYR A 36 8.95 1.90 -8.23
N ASP A 37 8.67 2.64 -9.31
CA ASP A 37 9.63 2.94 -10.38
C ASP A 37 10.57 4.08 -9.94
N VAL A 38 11.47 3.76 -9.01
CA VAL A 38 12.43 4.71 -8.46
C VAL A 38 13.72 4.71 -9.29
N PRO A 39 14.12 5.85 -9.89
CA PRO A 39 15.32 5.93 -10.72
C PRO A 39 16.58 5.59 -9.92
N ALA A 40 17.59 5.06 -10.61
CA ALA A 40 18.91 4.89 -10.02
C ALA A 40 19.56 6.26 -9.83
N PHE A 41 19.94 6.57 -8.59
CA PHE A 41 20.58 7.83 -8.21
C PHE A 41 21.61 7.58 -7.10
N GLY A 42 22.76 8.23 -7.20
CA GLY A 42 23.85 8.13 -6.23
C GLY A 42 24.72 6.87 -6.38
N ASN A 43 25.49 6.57 -5.33
CA ASN A 43 26.48 5.49 -5.33
C ASN A 43 25.97 4.22 -4.64
N ALA A 44 25.02 4.37 -3.70
CA ALA A 44 24.41 3.27 -2.95
C ALA A 44 22.93 3.55 -2.69
N ARG A 45 22.13 2.49 -2.54
CA ARG A 45 20.71 2.52 -2.19
C ARG A 45 20.50 1.90 -0.81
N LEU A 46 19.83 2.64 0.07
CA LEU A 46 19.39 2.13 1.36
C LEU A 46 17.90 1.82 1.29
N LEU A 47 17.55 0.57 1.60
CA LEU A 47 16.17 0.13 1.82
C LEU A 47 16.01 -0.05 3.32
N HIS A 48 14.99 0.56 3.90
CA HIS A 48 14.77 0.52 5.34
C HIS A 48 13.36 0.04 5.66
N ILE A 49 13.26 -0.91 6.58
CA ILE A 49 12.02 -1.36 7.21
C ILE A 49 12.20 -1.31 8.73
N THR A 50 11.11 -1.19 9.47
CA THR A 50 11.15 -1.17 10.95
C THR A 50 9.77 -1.54 11.49
N ASP A 51 9.71 -1.94 12.76
CA ASP A 51 8.48 -2.10 13.54
C ASP A 51 7.45 -3.01 12.85
N SER A 52 7.94 -4.08 12.19
CA SER A 52 7.05 -5.00 11.47
C SER A 52 6.16 -5.80 12.42
N HIS A 53 6.53 -5.87 13.70
CA HIS A 53 5.87 -6.61 14.76
C HIS A 53 5.54 -8.06 14.36
N ALA A 54 6.46 -8.69 13.64
CA ALA A 54 6.34 -10.04 13.09
C ALA A 54 5.05 -10.26 12.28
N GLN A 55 4.57 -9.22 11.59
CA GLN A 55 3.33 -9.29 10.82
C GLN A 55 3.57 -9.98 9.47
N LEU A 56 3.62 -11.31 9.50
CA LEU A 56 3.93 -12.16 8.35
C LEU A 56 2.90 -12.04 7.22
N LYS A 57 1.63 -11.87 7.56
CA LYS A 57 0.50 -11.75 6.62
C LYS A 57 0.02 -10.29 6.53
N PRO A 58 -0.47 -9.84 5.35
CA PRO A 58 -1.01 -8.48 5.21
C PRO A 58 -2.12 -8.16 6.21
N ILE A 59 -2.18 -6.90 6.65
CA ILE A 59 -3.19 -6.38 7.60
C ILE A 59 -3.81 -5.07 7.14
N TYR A 60 -4.93 -4.71 7.76
CA TYR A 60 -5.43 -3.34 7.72
C TYR A 60 -4.77 -2.58 8.87
N PHE A 61 -3.91 -1.62 8.54
CA PHE A 61 -3.24 -0.77 9.52
C PHE A 61 -3.67 0.68 9.27
N ARG A 62 -4.23 1.33 10.29
CA ARG A 62 -4.77 2.69 10.21
C ARG A 62 -3.88 3.61 11.04
N GLU A 63 -3.36 4.65 10.39
CA GLU A 63 -2.59 5.70 11.07
C GLU A 63 -3.41 6.45 12.13
N PRO A 64 -2.78 7.05 13.14
CA PRO A 64 -3.47 7.82 14.16
C PRO A 64 -4.22 9.02 13.55
N SER A 65 -5.42 9.29 14.07
CA SER A 65 -6.18 10.51 13.74
C SER A 65 -5.78 11.70 14.62
N VAL A 66 -5.08 11.45 15.72
CA VAL A 66 -4.59 12.45 16.67
C VAL A 66 -3.19 12.04 17.09
N ASN A 67 -2.24 12.96 16.99
CA ASN A 67 -0.91 12.85 17.58
C ASN A 67 -0.55 14.24 18.12
N ILE A 68 -0.20 14.34 19.40
CA ILE A 68 -0.05 15.63 20.08
C ILE A 68 1.45 15.88 20.33
N GLY A 69 1.99 16.89 19.66
CA GLY A 69 3.33 17.42 19.94
C GLY A 69 3.26 18.44 21.07
N ILE A 70 4.25 18.42 21.96
CA ILE A 70 4.31 19.31 23.13
C ILE A 70 5.47 20.28 22.94
N HIS A 71 5.30 21.52 23.40
CA HIS A 71 6.30 22.59 23.29
C HIS A 71 6.77 22.78 21.84
N ASP A 72 8.07 22.68 21.61
CA ASP A 72 8.70 22.90 20.31
C ASP A 72 8.35 21.82 19.28
N GLU A 73 7.78 20.68 19.69
CA GLU A 73 7.37 19.59 18.78
C GLU A 73 5.95 19.79 18.21
N ASN A 74 5.23 20.82 18.64
CA ASN A 74 3.89 21.11 18.13
C ASN A 74 3.94 21.47 16.62
N GLY A 75 3.14 20.78 15.82
CA GLY A 75 3.07 21.00 14.37
C GLY A 75 4.27 20.47 13.58
N LYS A 76 5.14 19.67 14.18
CA LYS A 76 6.28 19.01 13.52
C LYS A 76 6.03 17.51 13.33
N PRO A 77 6.57 16.87 12.28
CA PRO A 77 6.65 15.41 12.23
C PRO A 77 7.34 14.86 13.49
N PRO A 78 6.85 13.77 14.11
CA PRO A 78 5.75 12.90 13.66
C PRO A 78 4.35 13.32 14.14
N HIS A 79 4.19 14.47 14.79
CA HIS A 79 2.94 14.97 15.39
C HIS A 79 1.96 15.64 14.40
N ILE A 80 2.24 15.58 13.11
CA ILE A 80 1.31 16.02 12.06
C ILE A 80 0.54 14.82 11.52
N VAL A 81 -0.79 14.94 11.41
CA VAL A 81 -1.68 13.84 10.99
C VAL A 81 -2.71 14.32 9.96
N GLY A 82 -3.35 13.37 9.27
CA GLY A 82 -4.45 13.65 8.35
C GLY A 82 -4.09 14.65 7.25
N LYS A 83 -4.95 15.65 7.02
CA LYS A 83 -4.76 16.64 5.96
C LYS A 83 -3.50 17.49 6.16
N HIS A 84 -3.09 17.73 7.40
CA HIS A 84 -1.88 18.50 7.69
C HIS A 84 -0.62 17.74 7.26
N LEU A 85 -0.57 16.42 7.49
CA LEU A 85 0.50 15.56 6.98
C LEU A 85 0.55 15.59 5.45
N LEU A 86 -0.60 15.43 4.79
CA LEU A 86 -0.66 15.46 3.32
C LEU A 86 -0.13 16.78 2.75
N ASN A 87 -0.56 17.91 3.33
CA ASN A 87 -0.12 19.23 2.90
C ASN A 87 1.38 19.44 3.14
N TYR A 88 1.89 19.03 4.30
CA TYR A 88 3.31 19.19 4.65
C TYR A 88 4.25 18.43 3.70
N PHE A 89 3.87 17.21 3.32
CA PHE A 89 4.68 16.35 2.44
C PHE A 89 4.26 16.42 0.95
N ASN A 90 3.38 17.35 0.58
CA ASN A 90 2.85 17.50 -0.79
C ASN A 90 2.27 16.19 -1.37
N ILE A 91 1.52 15.45 -0.54
CA ILE A 91 0.86 14.20 -0.94
C ILE A 91 -0.57 14.50 -1.37
N ALA A 92 -0.94 14.04 -2.57
CA ALA A 92 -2.30 14.19 -3.06
C ALA A 92 -3.31 13.46 -2.17
N ASN A 93 -4.45 14.10 -1.92
CA ASN A 93 -5.56 13.49 -1.18
C ASN A 93 -6.17 12.33 -1.98
N ASN A 94 -6.75 11.35 -1.29
CA ASN A 94 -7.49 10.21 -1.87
C ASN A 94 -6.67 9.23 -2.75
N GLY A 95 -5.33 9.31 -2.72
CA GLY A 95 -4.43 8.36 -3.40
C GLY A 95 -3.93 7.20 -2.52
N PRO A 96 -3.18 6.25 -3.09
CA PRO A 96 -2.60 5.13 -2.33
C PRO A 96 -1.63 5.60 -1.23
N ARG A 97 -0.89 6.69 -1.46
CA ARG A 97 -0.05 7.33 -0.43
C ARG A 97 -0.89 7.94 0.68
N SER A 98 -2.06 8.52 0.36
CA SER A 98 -2.99 9.03 1.38
C SER A 98 -3.51 7.90 2.27
N HIS A 99 -3.82 6.73 1.69
CA HIS A 99 -4.22 5.53 2.44
C HIS A 99 -3.09 4.99 3.32
N ALA A 100 -1.85 5.01 2.82
CA ALA A 100 -0.69 4.50 3.55
C ALA A 100 -0.27 5.41 4.73
N PHE A 101 -0.38 6.73 4.58
CA PHE A 101 0.17 7.69 5.56
C PHE A 101 -0.87 8.42 6.40
N THR A 102 -2.17 8.18 6.17
CA THR A 102 -3.20 8.89 6.93
C THR A 102 -4.39 8.02 7.28
N SER A 103 -5.14 8.52 8.25
CA SER A 103 -6.39 7.94 8.70
C SER A 103 -7.60 8.45 7.90
N LEU A 104 -7.40 9.28 6.87
CA LEU A 104 -8.48 9.87 6.08
C LEU A 104 -9.17 8.81 5.23
N ASP A 105 -10.50 8.76 5.28
CA ASP A 105 -11.34 7.85 4.49
C ASP A 105 -10.94 6.37 4.54
N PHE A 106 -10.29 5.95 5.63
CA PHE A 106 -9.64 4.63 5.76
C PHE A 106 -10.54 3.45 5.40
N VAL A 107 -11.82 3.46 5.82
CA VAL A 107 -12.75 2.35 5.52
C VAL A 107 -12.99 2.21 4.02
N THR A 108 -13.14 3.34 3.33
CA THR A 108 -13.33 3.38 1.88
C THR A 108 -12.04 3.00 1.16
N ALA A 109 -10.92 3.60 1.58
CA ALA A 109 -9.61 3.35 0.99
C ALA A 109 -9.12 1.91 1.23
N ALA A 110 -9.40 1.30 2.39
CA ALA A 110 -9.09 -0.09 2.68
C ALA A 110 -9.86 -1.07 1.78
N LYS A 111 -11.10 -0.75 1.39
CA LYS A 111 -11.86 -1.53 0.41
C LYS A 111 -11.28 -1.41 -0.99
N GLN A 112 -10.71 -0.25 -1.32
CA GLN A 112 -10.15 0.04 -2.65
C GLN A 112 -8.72 -0.49 -2.83
N TYR A 113 -7.83 -0.20 -1.89
CA TYR A 113 -6.39 -0.51 -1.95
C TYR A 113 -6.00 -1.78 -1.18
N GLY A 114 -6.88 -2.26 -0.29
CA GLY A 114 -6.67 -3.50 0.45
C GLY A 114 -5.76 -3.36 1.67
N LYS A 115 -5.19 -4.50 2.05
CA LYS A 115 -4.29 -4.67 3.20
C LYS A 115 -2.87 -4.26 2.83
N VAL A 116 -2.11 -3.81 3.82
CA VAL A 116 -0.70 -3.43 3.71
C VAL A 116 0.22 -4.49 4.33
N GLY A 117 1.50 -4.44 3.96
CA GLY A 117 2.56 -5.27 4.55
C GLY A 117 2.51 -6.74 4.11
N GLY A 118 2.95 -7.62 5.01
CA GLY A 118 3.14 -9.04 4.74
C GLY A 118 4.49 -9.34 4.09
N TYR A 119 5.23 -10.29 4.66
CA TYR A 119 6.63 -10.55 4.30
C TYR A 119 6.80 -11.07 2.86
N ALA A 120 5.83 -11.79 2.32
CA ALA A 120 5.86 -12.24 0.93
C ALA A 120 5.83 -11.05 -0.06
N HIS A 121 5.02 -10.03 0.23
CA HIS A 121 4.94 -8.81 -0.59
C HIS A 121 6.17 -7.94 -0.40
N LEU A 122 6.60 -7.74 0.85
CA LEU A 122 7.82 -6.98 1.15
C LEU A 122 9.05 -7.59 0.49
N ARG A 123 9.23 -8.92 0.55
CA ARG A 123 10.35 -9.61 -0.12
C ARG A 123 10.34 -9.35 -1.62
N THR A 124 9.17 -9.46 -2.26
CA THR A 124 9.02 -9.22 -3.69
C THR A 124 9.39 -7.78 -4.05
N LEU A 125 8.86 -6.80 -3.30
CA LEU A 125 9.15 -5.39 -3.50
C LEU A 125 10.63 -5.07 -3.28
N ILE A 126 11.23 -5.55 -2.20
CA ILE A 126 12.66 -5.37 -1.91
C ILE A 126 13.51 -5.94 -3.04
N LYS A 127 13.18 -7.14 -3.54
CA LYS A 127 13.89 -7.75 -4.66
C LYS A 127 13.79 -6.88 -5.92
N GLN A 128 12.59 -6.42 -6.26
CA GLN A 128 12.38 -5.51 -7.40
C GLN A 128 13.19 -4.22 -7.24
N LEU A 129 13.14 -3.57 -6.08
CA LEU A 129 13.88 -2.32 -5.83
C LEU A 129 15.40 -2.52 -5.88
N ARG A 130 15.92 -3.67 -5.46
CA ARG A 130 17.36 -3.98 -5.59
C ARG A 130 17.75 -4.19 -7.06
N GLN A 131 16.96 -4.96 -7.80
CA GLN A 131 17.21 -5.24 -9.22
C GLN A 131 17.17 -3.97 -10.07
N ASN A 132 16.19 -3.09 -9.83
CA ASN A 132 16.03 -1.84 -10.56
C ASN A 132 17.19 -0.84 -10.35
N TYR A 133 18.04 -1.03 -9.33
CA TYR A 133 19.19 -0.15 -9.08
C TYR A 133 20.49 -0.60 -9.78
N GLY A 134 20.62 -1.88 -10.12
CA GLY A 134 21.87 -2.47 -10.65
C GLY A 134 22.51 -3.51 -9.73
N ASP A 135 21.70 -4.46 -9.25
CA ASP A 135 22.07 -5.64 -8.45
C ASP A 135 22.49 -5.42 -6.98
N ASN A 136 22.78 -6.53 -6.30
CA ASN A 136 22.84 -6.64 -4.83
C ASN A 136 23.98 -5.88 -4.16
N ASP A 137 25.05 -5.55 -4.89
CA ASP A 137 26.30 -5.06 -4.30
C ASP A 137 26.27 -3.57 -3.96
N LYS A 138 25.25 -2.85 -4.42
CA LYS A 138 25.07 -1.41 -4.14
C LYS A 138 23.79 -1.09 -3.38
N SER A 139 23.07 -2.11 -2.92
CA SER A 139 21.83 -1.96 -2.15
C SER A 139 21.90 -2.67 -0.81
N LEU A 140 21.68 -1.94 0.28
CA LEU A 140 21.61 -2.49 1.63
C LEU A 140 20.17 -2.45 2.14
N LEU A 141 19.69 -3.57 2.69
CA LEU A 141 18.44 -3.61 3.44
C LEU A 141 18.76 -3.51 4.93
N LEU A 142 18.19 -2.52 5.59
CA LEU A 142 18.32 -2.25 7.01
C LEU A 142 16.97 -2.52 7.69
N ASP A 143 17.01 -3.27 8.80
CA ASP A 143 15.87 -3.50 9.67
C ASP A 143 16.09 -2.76 10.99
N GLY A 144 15.22 -1.80 11.28
CA GLY A 144 15.30 -0.90 12.43
C GLY A 144 14.96 -1.55 13.77
N GLY A 145 14.39 -2.76 13.78
CA GLY A 145 14.01 -3.48 14.99
C GLY A 145 12.51 -3.63 15.18
N ASP A 146 12.11 -4.15 16.34
CA ASP A 146 10.73 -4.56 16.65
C ASP A 146 10.12 -5.52 15.61
N THR A 147 10.98 -6.40 15.10
CA THR A 147 10.67 -7.32 13.99
C THR A 147 10.11 -8.66 14.44
N TRP A 148 10.57 -9.19 15.58
CA TRP A 148 10.37 -10.61 15.94
C TRP A 148 9.18 -10.91 16.84
N GLN A 149 8.50 -9.88 17.37
CA GLN A 149 7.41 -10.01 18.33
C GLN A 149 6.21 -9.16 17.95
N GLY A 150 5.04 -9.40 18.54
CA GLY A 150 3.85 -8.56 18.33
C GLY A 150 2.75 -9.18 17.45
N SER A 151 2.91 -10.43 17.03
CA SER A 151 1.88 -11.18 16.31
C SER A 151 1.64 -12.57 16.89
N ALA A 152 0.43 -13.10 16.65
CA ALA A 152 0.09 -14.48 17.04
C ALA A 152 1.03 -15.50 16.38
N THR A 153 1.44 -15.26 15.13
CA THR A 153 2.38 -16.13 14.41
C THR A 153 3.74 -16.19 15.10
N ALA A 154 4.27 -15.08 15.61
CA ALA A 154 5.53 -15.08 16.36
C ALA A 154 5.43 -15.82 17.69
N TYR A 155 4.25 -15.83 18.32
CA TYR A 155 4.04 -16.59 19.55
C TYR A 155 3.87 -18.09 19.30
N TRP A 156 3.16 -18.48 18.25
CA TRP A 156 2.84 -19.88 17.96
C TRP A 156 4.00 -20.69 17.39
N THR A 157 5.00 -20.05 16.78
CA THR A 157 6.16 -20.72 16.18
C THR A 157 7.37 -20.78 17.13
N ARG A 158 7.13 -20.73 18.44
CA ARG A 158 8.16 -20.90 19.47
C ARG A 158 8.41 -22.38 19.76
#